data_AF-A0A956LR97-F1
#
_entry.id   AF-A0A956LR97-F1
#
_cell.length_a   1.000
_cell.length_b   1.000
_cell.length_c   1.000
_cell.angle_alpha   90.00
_cell.angle_beta   90.00
_cell.angle_gamma   90.00
#
_symmetry.space_group_name_H-M   'P 1'
#
loop_
_entity.id
_entity.type
_entity.pdbx_description
1 polymer ?
#
loop_
_entity_poly.entity_id
_entity_poly.type
_entity_poly.pdbx_seq_one_letter_code
_entity_poly.pdbx_strand_id
1 'polypeptide(L)' 'MALAFALAAPLSTPERPPAPIYGGAPVAPGAWNSVVVVDFGVDFCTGTLITDRVVLTAGHCFTSFTSAPPPR' A
#
# COMPACT_ATOMS: atom_id res chain seq x y z
N MET A 1 23.78 43.97 -21.80
CA MET A 1 22.35 43.75 -21.49
C MET A 1 21.82 42.69 -22.45
N ALA A 2 22.01 41.42 -22.11
CA ALA A 2 21.42 40.30 -22.83
C ALA A 2 20.77 39.42 -21.78
N LEU A 3 19.44 39.52 -21.67
CA LEU A 3 18.61 38.72 -20.79
C LEU A 3 18.45 37.35 -21.45
N ALA A 4 19.29 36.38 -21.07
CA ALA A 4 19.06 34.99 -21.45
C ALA A 4 18.13 34.36 -20.41
N PHE A 5 16.89 34.10 -20.83
CA PHE A 5 15.89 33.34 -20.09
C PHE A 5 16.48 32.00 -19.63
N ALA A 6 16.50 31.78 -18.31
CA ALA A 6 16.71 30.45 -17.76
C ALA A 6 15.55 29.58 -18.24
N LEU A 7 15.83 28.62 -19.11
CA LEU A 7 14.92 27.52 -19.44
C LEU A 7 14.73 26.72 -18.15
N ALA A 8 13.67 27.02 -17.40
CA ALA A 8 13.19 26.16 -16.35
C ALA A 8 12.79 24.84 -17.02
N ALA A 9 13.65 23.83 -16.91
CA ALA A 9 13.22 22.46 -17.14
C ALA A 9 12.03 22.22 -16.20
N PRO A 10 10.91 21.62 -16.68
CA PRO A 10 9.91 21.15 -15.76
C PRO A 10 10.62 20.20 -14.80
N LEU A 11 10.52 20.46 -13.50
CA LEU A 11 10.86 19.48 -12.49
C LEU A 11 9.96 18.28 -12.81
N SER A 12 10.49 17.32 -13.56
CA SER A 12 9.90 15.99 -13.66
C SER A 12 9.84 15.51 -12.22
N THR A 13 8.68 15.63 -11.59
CA THR A 13 8.39 14.88 -10.38
C THR A 13 8.76 13.45 -10.74
N PRO A 14 9.67 12.77 -10.01
CA PRO A 14 9.91 11.36 -10.27
C PRO A 14 8.52 10.72 -10.26
N GLU A 15 8.14 10.11 -11.39
CA GLU A 15 6.88 9.39 -11.55
C GLU A 15 6.83 8.41 -10.39
N ARG A 16 6.17 8.83 -9.31
CA ARG A 16 6.11 8.06 -8.08
C ARG A 16 5.33 6.83 -8.52
N PRO A 17 5.90 5.62 -8.41
CA PRO A 17 5.16 4.41 -8.72
C PRO A 17 3.81 4.53 -8.05
N PRO A 18 2.71 4.31 -8.78
CA PRO A 18 1.37 4.57 -8.28
C PRO A 18 1.27 3.95 -6.89
N ALA A 19 0.82 4.75 -5.91
CA ALA A 19 0.70 4.26 -4.56
C ALA A 19 -0.15 2.98 -4.60
N PRO A 20 0.30 1.88 -3.96
CA PRO A 20 -0.41 0.60 -4.01
C PRO A 20 -1.85 0.69 -3.44
N ILE A 21 -2.17 1.81 -2.79
CA ILE A 21 -3.46 2.17 -2.25
C ILE A 21 -4.02 3.36 -3.05
N TYR A 22 -5.21 3.21 -3.64
CA TYR A 22 -5.87 4.28 -4.39
C TYR A 22 -6.12 5.51 -3.51
N GLY A 23 -5.71 6.69 -3.97
CA GLY A 23 -5.78 7.94 -3.20
C GLY A 23 -4.82 8.01 -2.00
N GLY A 24 -3.98 6.98 -1.81
CA GLY A 24 -2.97 6.92 -0.77
C GLY A 24 -1.67 7.62 -1.16
N ALA A 25 -0.77 7.73 -0.19
CA ALA A 25 0.60 8.17 -0.38
C ALA A 25 1.57 7.21 0.31
N PRO A 26 2.78 6.99 -0.24
CA PRO A 26 3.83 6.25 0.45
C PRO A 26 4.14 6.85 1.82
N VAL A 27 4.40 5.98 2.79
CA VAL A 27 4.73 6.35 4.17
C VAL A 27 6.17 5.95 4.48
N ALA A 28 6.79 6.66 5.42
CA ALA A 28 8.10 6.27 5.92
C ALA A 28 8.02 4.91 6.63
N PRO A 29 9.11 4.10 6.62
CA PRO A 29 9.16 2.87 7.41
C PRO A 29 8.81 3.12 8.87
N GLY A 30 7.94 2.28 9.43
CA GLY A 30 7.49 2.39 10.82
C GLY A 30 6.53 3.54 11.13
N ALA A 31 6.02 4.26 10.13
CA ALA A 31 4.97 5.25 10.34
C ALA A 31 3.66 4.62 10.89
N TRP A 32 3.44 3.33 10.61
CA TRP A 32 2.29 2.55 11.05
C TRP A 32 2.76 1.20 11.64
N ASN A 33 3.39 1.25 12.81
CA ASN A 33 4.00 0.07 13.46
C ASN A 33 3.01 -1.04 13.85
N SER A 34 1.71 -0.75 13.88
CA SER A 34 0.67 -1.74 14.12
C SER A 34 0.26 -2.51 12.87
N VAL A 35 0.62 -2.07 11.67
CA VAL A 35 0.24 -2.73 10.41
C VAL A 35 1.16 -3.91 10.17
N VAL A 36 0.57 -5.09 9.96
CA VAL A 36 1.31 -6.34 9.71
C VAL A 36 0.81 -7.01 8.44
N VAL A 37 1.70 -7.76 7.79
CA VAL A 37 1.34 -8.69 6.71
C VAL A 37 0.89 -10.00 7.34
N VAL A 38 -0.26 -10.50 6.89
CA VAL A 38 -0.74 -11.85 7.19
C VAL A 38 -0.47 -12.69 5.95
N ASP A 39 0.63 -13.45 5.99
CA ASP A 39 1.14 -14.20 4.84
C ASP A 39 0.66 -15.66 4.88
N PHE A 40 0.05 -16.11 3.79
CA PHE A 40 -0.40 -17.50 3.58
C PHE A 40 0.47 -18.26 2.57
N GLY A 41 1.59 -17.68 2.14
CA GLY A 41 2.54 -18.23 1.17
C GLY A 41 2.09 -18.09 -0.29
N VAL A 42 0.81 -18.30 -0.58
CA VAL A 42 0.22 -18.12 -1.93
C VAL A 42 -0.49 -16.77 -2.12
N ASP A 43 -1.02 -16.21 -1.03
CA ASP A 43 -1.71 -14.93 -0.97
C ASP A 43 -1.37 -14.23 0.35
N PHE A 44 -1.67 -12.94 0.45
CA PHE A 44 -1.50 -12.18 1.68
C PHE A 44 -2.69 -11.26 1.98
N CYS A 45 -2.94 -11.07 3.27
CA CYS A 45 -3.83 -10.07 3.82
C CYS A 45 -3.05 -9.05 4.66
N THR A 46 -3.76 -8.04 5.17
CA THR A 46 -3.24 -7.11 6.18
C THR A 46 -3.90 -7.38 7.53
N GLY A 47 -3.20 -7.04 8.62
CA GLY A 47 -3.73 -7.07 9.98
C GLY A 47 -3.28 -5.86 10.80
N THR A 48 -3.88 -5.69 11.97
CA THR A 48 -3.52 -4.67 12.96
C THR A 48 -3.12 -5.34 14.28
N LEU A 49 -1.90 -5.10 14.75
CA LEU A 49 -1.43 -5.51 16.07
C LEU A 49 -2.15 -4.69 17.14
N ILE A 50 -3.05 -5.33 17.89
CA ILE A 50 -3.89 -4.69 18.92
C ILE A 50 -3.36 -4.90 20.34
N THR A 51 -2.50 -5.91 20.53
CA THR A 51 -1.71 -6.14 21.75
C THR A 51 -0.33 -6.65 21.38
N ASP A 52 0.53 -6.93 22.35
CA ASP A 52 1.86 -7.54 22.13
C ASP A 52 1.81 -8.91 21.43
N ARG A 53 0.67 -9.60 21.43
CA ARG A 53 0.50 -10.97 20.93
C ARG A 53 -0.77 -11.21 20.12
N VAL A 54 -1.58 -10.20 19.87
CA VAL A 54 -2.87 -10.35 19.17
C VAL A 54 -2.94 -9.43 17.95
N VAL A 55 -3.22 -10.03 16.79
CA VAL A 55 -3.46 -9.33 15.52
C VAL A 55 -4.94 -9.46 15.15
N LEU A 56 -5.60 -8.32 14.91
CA LEU A 56 -6.93 -8.27 14.32
C LEU A 56 -6.83 -8.26 12.80
N THR A 57 -7.61 -9.09 12.12
CA THR A 57 -7.70 -9.16 10.65
C THR A 57 -9.12 -9.56 10.21
N ALA A 58 -9.39 -9.55 8.91
CA ALA A 58 -10.68 -9.96 8.38
C ALA A 58 -10.82 -11.49 8.42
N GLY A 59 -11.96 -12.00 8.90
CA GLY A 59 -12.20 -13.45 8.98
C GLY A 59 -12.12 -14.16 7.63
N HIS A 60 -12.53 -13.49 6.54
CA HIS A 60 -12.50 -14.08 5.19
C HIS A 60 -11.07 -14.31 4.66
N CYS A 61 -10.05 -13.68 5.26
CA CYS A 61 -8.66 -13.94 4.92
C CYS A 61 -8.27 -15.41 5.18
N PHE A 62 -8.99 -16.11 6.07
CA PHE A 62 -8.77 -17.52 6.36
C PHE A 62 -9.66 -18.48 5.55
N THR A 63 -10.61 -17.98 4.75
CA THR A 63 -11.65 -18.82 4.11
C THR A 63 -11.61 -18.82 2.58
N SER A 64 -10.56 -18.30 1.96
CA SER A 64 -10.47 -18.16 0.50
C SER A 64 -9.84 -19.39 -0.16
N PHE A 65 -10.60 -20.47 -0.35
CA PHE A 65 -10.25 -21.57 -1.28
C PHE A 65 -11.29 -21.82 -2.38
N THR A 66 -12.28 -20.94 -2.53
CA THR A 66 -13.19 -21.00 -3.67
C THR A 66 -13.38 -19.61 -4.24
N SER A 67 -12.48 -19.26 -5.15
CA SER A 67 -12.70 -18.21 -6.14
C SER A 67 -13.68 -18.72 -7.22
N ALA A 68 -14.86 -19.21 -6.82
CA ALA A 68 -16.01 -19.20 -7.71
C ALA A 68 -16.66 -17.81 -7.55
N PRO A 69 -16.67 -16.96 -8.60
CA PRO A 69 -17.41 -15.71 -8.52
C PRO A 69 -18.88 -16.00 -8.19
N PRO A 70 -19.54 -15.17 -7.35
CA PRO A 70 -20.96 -15.36 -7.05
C PRO A 70 -21.77 -15.32 -8.37
N PRO A 71 -22.74 -16.25 -8.61
CA PRO A 71 -23.63 -16.13 -9.75
C PRO A 71 -24.44 -14.83 -9.60
N ARG A 72 -24.49 -14.04 -10.68
CA ARG A 72 -25.35 -12.85 -10.78
C ARG A 72 -26.82 -13.23 -10.71
#